data_AF-A0A7S2XN68-F1
#
_entry.id   AF-A0A7S2XN68-F1
#
_cell.length_a   1.000
_cell.length_b   1.000
_cell.length_c   1.000
_cell.angle_alpha   90.00
_cell.angle_beta   90.00
_cell.angle_gamma   90.00
#
_symmetry.space_group_name_H-M   'P 1'
#
loop_
_entity.id
_entity.type
_entity.pdbx_description
1 polymer ?
#
loop_
_entity_poly.entity_id
_entity_poly.type
_entity_poly.pdbx_seq_one_letter_code
_entity_poly.pdbx_strand_id
1 'polypeptide(L)'
;MCQTTKPASSTSTKKKGAQPMTNSPAEAAETSTIITQPAGASVTTVRKRRGKRMKQGTFVAPSQSTQQQEEYYEKPRKTTKKKKSNSAKRHQNDQKSGGLDALLPSLAGVTVLIFILMGHMGFRGRVSVAGIDLGTTNSVICIQALSKTVGEIECIKDPFNGSPIIPSVVSFLEQSSDSSSSSHSRKKKEKQLLDPDPSHVVVGQAAKLRIDSHPHHTLYHAKRVLGRPFADVAVEELRHEVEFDVMA
;
A
#
# COMPACT_ATOMS: atom_id res chain seq x y z
N MET A 1 -26.41 50.69 -10.78
CA MET A 1 -27.80 50.46 -10.35
C MET A 1 -27.93 49.00 -9.95
N CYS A 2 -27.92 48.74 -8.65
CA CYS A 2 -28.05 47.40 -8.07
C CYS A 2 -29.54 47.03 -8.00
N GLN A 3 -29.93 45.89 -8.55
CA GLN A 3 -31.22 45.27 -8.24
C GLN A 3 -30.98 43.90 -7.62
N THR A 4 -31.14 43.88 -6.32
CA THR A 4 -31.31 42.71 -5.45
C THR A 4 -32.75 42.22 -5.52
N THR A 5 -32.98 40.95 -5.83
CA THR A 5 -34.22 40.26 -5.48
C THR A 5 -33.89 38.90 -4.86
N LYS A 6 -34.24 38.78 -3.57
CA LYS A 6 -34.22 37.55 -2.75
C LYS A 6 -35.61 36.85 -2.82
N PRO A 7 -35.73 35.62 -2.30
CA PRO A 7 -36.59 34.57 -2.85
C PRO A 7 -37.96 34.44 -2.17
N ALA A 8 -38.90 33.80 -2.87
CA ALA A 8 -40.16 33.33 -2.30
C ALA A 8 -40.13 31.82 -2.10
N SER A 9 -40.28 31.42 -0.84
CA SER A 9 -40.62 30.09 -0.37
C SER A 9 -42.11 29.80 -0.56
N SER A 10 -42.47 28.61 -1.02
CA SER A 10 -43.78 28.03 -0.70
C SER A 10 -43.70 26.50 -0.63
N THR A 11 -43.81 26.03 0.59
CA THR A 11 -44.19 24.68 1.01
C THR A 11 -45.57 24.32 0.44
N SER A 12 -45.70 23.12 -0.13
CA SER A 12 -47.00 22.46 -0.26
C SER A 12 -46.82 20.95 -0.07
N THR A 13 -47.24 20.51 1.12
CA THR A 13 -47.53 19.15 1.53
C THR A 13 -48.73 18.62 0.73
N LYS A 14 -48.60 17.46 0.08
CA LYS A 14 -49.77 16.71 -0.41
C LYS A 14 -49.69 15.24 -0.03
N LYS A 15 -50.47 14.95 1.00
CA LYS A 15 -50.84 13.66 1.58
C LYS A 15 -51.88 12.98 0.66
N LYS A 16 -51.55 11.82 0.09
CA LYS A 16 -52.44 10.81 -0.51
C LYS A 16 -51.64 9.52 -0.55
N GLY A 17 -52.09 8.33 -0.16
CA GLY A 17 -53.35 7.83 0.35
C GLY A 17 -53.10 6.32 0.43
N ALA A 18 -53.23 5.74 1.61
CA ALA A 18 -53.09 4.30 1.80
C ALA A 18 -54.34 3.61 1.25
N GLN A 19 -54.16 2.55 0.45
CA GLN A 19 -55.18 1.53 0.25
C GLN A 19 -54.56 0.15 0.53
N PRO A 20 -55.23 -0.69 1.35
CA PRO A 20 -54.89 -2.09 1.51
C PRO A 20 -55.58 -2.92 0.42
N MET A 21 -54.81 -3.67 -0.36
CA MET A 21 -55.33 -4.70 -1.25
C MET A 21 -55.08 -6.05 -0.60
N THR A 22 -56.10 -6.52 0.13
CA THR A 22 -56.32 -7.93 0.43
C THR A 22 -56.89 -8.60 -0.81
N ASN A 23 -56.28 -9.69 -1.28
CA ASN A 23 -56.97 -10.74 -2.03
C ASN A 23 -56.10 -12.01 -2.02
N SER A 24 -56.53 -12.96 -1.19
CA SER A 24 -56.22 -14.40 -1.32
C SER A 24 -57.24 -15.04 -2.24
N PRO A 25 -56.85 -16.09 -2.99
CA PRO A 25 -57.48 -17.41 -2.84
C PRO A 25 -56.40 -18.48 -2.63
N ALA A 26 -56.51 -19.35 -1.62
CA ALA A 26 -57.13 -20.69 -1.73
C ALA A 26 -56.62 -21.43 -2.99
N GLU A 27 -55.76 -22.44 -2.94
CA GLU A 27 -55.85 -23.73 -2.24
C GLU A 27 -55.52 -24.76 -3.34
N ALA A 28 -54.32 -25.34 -3.30
CA ALA A 28 -54.05 -26.64 -3.93
C ALA A 28 -52.85 -27.26 -3.20
N ALA A 29 -53.16 -28.28 -2.43
CA ALA A 29 -52.23 -29.09 -1.67
C ALA A 29 -51.46 -30.00 -2.63
N GLU A 30 -50.12 -29.96 -2.59
CA GLU A 30 -49.28 -31.06 -3.05
C GLU A 30 -48.24 -31.43 -1.98
N THR A 31 -48.62 -32.46 -1.24
CA THR A 31 -47.83 -33.61 -0.82
C THR A 31 -46.32 -33.44 -0.66
N SER A 32 -45.96 -33.32 0.61
CA SER A 32 -44.67 -33.66 1.21
C SER A 32 -44.06 -34.95 0.67
N THR A 33 -42.86 -34.87 0.11
CA THR A 33 -41.88 -35.96 0.16
C THR A 33 -40.61 -35.44 0.82
N ILE A 34 -40.49 -35.72 2.11
CA ILE A 34 -39.27 -35.58 2.89
C ILE A 34 -38.31 -36.65 2.38
N ILE A 35 -37.41 -36.29 1.48
CA ILE A 35 -36.24 -37.12 1.15
C ILE A 35 -35.16 -36.79 2.18
N THR A 36 -35.13 -37.62 3.22
CA THR A 36 -33.99 -37.81 4.11
C THR A 36 -32.77 -38.17 3.27
N GLN A 37 -31.85 -37.22 3.07
CA GLN A 37 -30.54 -37.52 2.51
C GLN A 37 -29.64 -38.08 3.62
N PRO A 38 -28.92 -39.19 3.36
CA PRO A 38 -28.03 -39.80 4.33
C PRO A 38 -26.84 -38.90 4.60
N ALA A 39 -26.44 -38.86 5.88
CA ALA A 39 -25.23 -38.21 6.37
C ALA A 39 -24.00 -38.70 5.58
N GLY A 40 -23.63 -37.92 4.56
CA GLY A 40 -22.40 -38.08 3.81
C GLY A 40 -21.23 -37.75 4.70
N ALA A 41 -20.39 -38.76 4.94
CA ALA A 41 -19.16 -38.72 5.70
C ALA A 41 -18.38 -37.41 5.50
N SER A 42 -18.09 -36.70 6.60
CA SER A 42 -17.12 -35.62 6.58
C SER A 42 -15.76 -36.21 6.21
N VAL A 43 -15.38 -36.09 4.94
CA VAL A 43 -13.99 -36.30 4.54
C VAL A 43 -13.20 -35.16 5.14
N THR A 44 -12.63 -35.42 6.31
CA THR A 44 -11.62 -34.57 6.93
C THR A 44 -10.39 -34.63 6.04
N THR A 45 -10.38 -33.87 4.95
CA THR A 45 -9.14 -33.64 4.21
C THR A 45 -8.21 -32.92 5.17
N VAL A 46 -7.26 -33.67 5.72
CA VAL A 46 -6.09 -33.14 6.42
C VAL A 46 -5.34 -32.32 5.39
N ARG A 47 -5.71 -31.05 5.27
CA ARG A 47 -4.90 -30.02 4.63
C ARG A 47 -3.60 -30.01 5.42
N LYS A 48 -2.57 -30.68 4.89
CA LYS A 48 -1.18 -30.44 5.28
C LYS A 48 -0.97 -28.95 5.14
N ARG A 49 -1.09 -28.21 6.25
CA ARG A 49 -0.71 -26.81 6.36
C ARG A 49 0.76 -26.79 5.95
N ARG A 50 0.98 -26.42 4.69
CA ARG A 50 2.31 -26.16 4.13
C ARG A 50 2.95 -25.17 5.08
N GLY A 51 3.91 -25.68 5.86
CA GLY A 51 4.52 -24.95 6.95
C GLY A 51 4.98 -23.60 6.42
N LYS A 52 4.61 -22.54 7.15
CA LYS A 52 5.29 -21.25 7.05
C LYS A 52 6.78 -21.58 7.06
N ARG A 53 7.44 -21.35 5.92
CA ARG A 53 8.90 -21.26 5.87
C ARG A 53 9.25 -20.04 6.72
N MET A 54 9.34 -20.27 8.03
CA MET A 54 9.99 -19.38 8.96
C MET A 54 11.40 -19.22 8.40
N LYS A 55 11.67 -18.09 7.76
CA LYS A 55 13.02 -17.64 7.51
C LYS A 55 13.56 -17.20 8.88
N GLN A 56 13.85 -18.18 9.73
CA GLN A 56 14.72 -18.00 10.89
C GLN A 56 16.11 -17.75 10.32
N GLY A 57 16.38 -16.49 10.00
CA GLY A 57 17.73 -15.97 10.11
C GLY A 57 18.03 -15.90 11.59
N THR A 58 18.49 -17.02 12.15
CA THR A 58 19.15 -17.02 13.46
C THR A 58 20.41 -16.21 13.28
N PHE A 59 20.35 -14.93 13.62
CA PHE A 59 21.55 -14.16 13.89
C PHE A 59 22.13 -14.78 15.16
N VAL A 60 23.08 -15.70 14.96
CA VAL A 60 23.93 -16.22 16.03
C VAL A 60 24.70 -15.02 16.56
N ALA A 61 24.21 -14.44 17.63
CA ALA A 61 25.06 -13.64 18.51
C ALA A 61 26.24 -14.53 18.92
N PRO A 62 27.49 -14.06 18.86
CA PRO A 62 28.60 -14.81 19.40
C PRO A 62 28.42 -14.90 20.93
N SER A 63 27.84 -16.00 21.38
CA SER A 63 27.87 -16.46 22.76
C SER A 63 29.31 -16.86 23.08
N GLN A 64 30.06 -15.91 23.62
CA GLN A 64 31.32 -16.17 24.30
C GLN A 64 30.98 -16.81 25.66
N SER A 65 31.03 -18.13 25.72
CA SER A 65 31.20 -18.86 26.97
C SER A 65 31.87 -20.20 26.71
N THR A 66 33.19 -20.15 26.52
CA THR A 66 34.07 -21.26 26.86
C THR A 66 35.10 -20.72 27.83
N GLN A 67 34.90 -21.09 29.09
CA GLN A 67 35.89 -21.03 30.14
C GLN A 67 37.05 -21.95 29.73
N GLN A 68 38.17 -21.37 29.31
CA GLN A 68 39.47 -21.98 29.43
C GLN A 68 40.32 -21.03 30.27
N GLN A 69 40.72 -21.52 31.43
CA GLN A 69 41.69 -20.90 32.31
C GLN A 69 43.01 -20.79 31.54
N GLU A 70 43.39 -19.59 31.11
CA GLU A 70 44.78 -19.26 30.85
C GLU A 70 45.31 -18.45 32.04
N GLU A 71 46.24 -19.07 32.74
CA GLU A 71 47.08 -18.51 33.79
C GLU A 71 47.93 -17.39 33.19
N TYR A 72 47.45 -16.16 33.33
CA TYR A 72 48.13 -14.98 32.81
C TYR A 72 49.20 -14.49 33.79
N TYR A 73 50.47 -14.74 33.46
CA TYR A 73 51.62 -14.14 34.13
C TYR A 73 51.59 -12.61 33.99
N GLU A 74 51.36 -11.89 35.09
CA GLU A 74 51.52 -10.43 35.16
C GLU A 74 53.00 -10.06 34.98
N LYS A 75 53.36 -9.57 33.78
CA LYS A 75 54.65 -8.90 33.57
C LYS A 75 54.59 -7.45 34.07
N PRO A 76 55.52 -6.99 34.90
CA PRO A 76 55.55 -5.61 35.38
C PRO A 76 55.77 -4.62 34.23
N ARG A 77 54.83 -3.69 34.05
CA ARG A 77 54.92 -2.56 33.13
C ARG A 77 56.06 -1.62 33.57
N LYS A 78 57.15 -1.61 32.80
CA LYS A 78 58.20 -0.59 32.89
C LYS A 78 57.65 0.75 32.37
N THR A 79 57.61 1.76 33.23
CA THR A 79 57.26 3.15 32.89
C THR A 79 58.39 3.78 32.08
N THR A 80 58.25 3.78 30.75
CA THR A 80 59.17 4.52 29.88
C THR A 80 58.86 6.01 29.96
N LYS A 81 59.83 6.78 30.44
CA LYS A 81 59.79 8.23 30.54
C LYS A 81 59.56 8.83 29.15
N LYS A 82 58.44 9.54 28.98
CA LYS A 82 58.12 10.31 27.77
C LYS A 82 59.21 11.35 27.51
N LYS A 83 60.01 11.13 26.45
CA LYS A 83 60.84 12.19 25.86
C LYS A 83 59.91 13.22 25.25
N LYS A 84 59.97 14.47 25.75
CA LYS A 84 59.32 15.63 25.13
C LYS A 84 59.89 15.81 23.72
N SER A 85 59.05 15.61 22.71
CA SER A 85 59.43 15.85 21.31
C SER A 85 59.46 17.35 21.04
N ASN A 86 60.60 17.83 20.54
CA ASN A 86 60.84 19.22 20.11
C ASN A 86 60.20 19.48 18.73
N SER A 87 58.88 19.32 18.58
CA SER A 87 58.18 19.59 17.30
C SER A 87 57.92 21.08 17.03
N ALA A 88 58.24 21.97 17.97
CA ALA A 88 57.87 23.39 17.91
C ALA A 88 58.76 24.30 17.03
N LYS A 89 59.66 23.79 16.20
CA LYS A 89 60.66 24.64 15.49
C LYS A 89 60.70 24.54 13.95
N ARG A 90 59.66 24.02 13.29
CA ARG A 90 59.70 23.79 11.82
C ARG A 90 58.67 24.51 10.94
N HIS A 91 57.97 25.54 11.42
CA HIS A 91 56.99 26.28 10.60
C HIS A 91 57.31 27.78 10.44
N GLN A 92 58.55 28.16 10.15
CA GLN A 92 58.88 29.57 9.83
C GLN A 92 58.79 29.93 8.35
N ASN A 93 58.69 28.96 7.44
CA ASN A 93 58.67 29.20 5.98
C ASN A 93 57.40 28.69 5.27
N ASP A 94 56.34 28.32 6.01
CA ASP A 94 55.06 28.04 5.35
C ASP A 94 54.47 29.35 4.85
N GLN A 95 54.52 29.54 3.53
CA GLN A 95 53.81 30.62 2.86
C GLN A 95 52.35 30.60 3.29
N LYS A 96 51.77 31.78 3.51
CA LYS A 96 50.36 31.96 3.90
C LYS A 96 49.45 31.29 2.88
N SER A 97 49.14 30.00 3.07
CA SER A 97 48.16 29.24 2.31
C SER A 97 46.74 29.64 2.73
N GLY A 98 46.44 30.94 2.63
CA GLY A 98 45.12 31.52 2.86
C GLY A 98 44.19 31.40 1.65
N GLY A 99 44.51 30.53 0.70
CA GLY A 99 43.67 30.24 -0.46
C GLY A 99 42.46 29.37 -0.09
N LEU A 100 41.46 29.34 -0.97
CA LEU A 100 40.25 28.52 -0.82
C LEU A 100 40.54 27.03 -0.57
N ASP A 101 41.73 26.55 -0.95
CA ASP A 101 42.18 25.18 -0.75
C ASP A 101 42.26 24.76 0.73
N ALA A 102 42.49 25.70 1.65
CA ALA A 102 42.47 25.42 3.09
C ALA A 102 41.04 25.18 3.62
N LEU A 103 40.02 25.62 2.89
CA LEU A 103 38.60 25.56 3.31
C LEU A 103 37.93 24.24 2.92
N LEU A 104 38.36 23.61 1.82
CA LEU A 104 37.83 22.33 1.33
C LEU A 104 37.80 21.21 2.40
N PRO A 105 38.89 20.91 3.13
CA PRO A 105 38.86 19.85 4.13
C PRO A 105 37.93 20.18 5.31
N SER A 106 37.80 21.46 5.68
CA SER A 106 36.86 21.86 6.74
C SER A 106 35.39 21.68 6.31
N LEU A 107 35.08 22.03 5.05
CA LEU A 107 33.72 21.89 4.50
C LEU A 107 33.32 20.42 4.39
N ALA A 108 34.23 19.56 3.95
CA ALA A 108 34.02 18.12 3.94
C ALA A 108 33.74 17.59 5.36
N GLY A 109 34.51 18.04 6.36
CA GLY A 109 34.30 17.68 7.77
C GLY A 109 32.92 18.09 8.30
N VAL A 110 32.48 19.33 8.03
CA VAL A 110 31.14 19.81 8.42
C VAL A 110 30.04 18.99 7.76
N THR A 111 30.21 18.65 6.48
CA THR A 111 29.24 17.87 5.72
C THR A 111 29.07 16.47 6.30
N VAL A 112 30.18 15.79 6.62
CA VAL A 112 30.15 14.47 7.29
C VAL A 112 29.51 14.56 8.67
N LEU A 113 29.82 15.60 9.45
CA LEU A 113 29.22 15.82 10.77
C LEU A 113 27.70 15.98 10.69
N ILE A 114 27.19 16.73 9.70
CA ILE A 114 25.75 16.88 9.44
C ILE A 114 25.12 15.52 9.16
N PHE A 115 25.70 14.69 8.31
CA PHE A 115 25.15 13.36 8.01
C PHE A 115 25.15 12.43 9.24
N ILE A 116 26.17 12.50 10.10
CA ILE A 116 26.22 11.74 11.35
C ILE A 116 25.10 12.19 12.30
N LEU A 117 24.91 13.51 12.45
CA LEU A 117 23.83 14.05 13.28
C LEU A 117 22.45 13.67 12.74
N MET A 118 22.25 13.73 11.42
CA MET A 118 21.03 13.27 10.78
C MET A 118 20.79 11.78 11.05
N GLY A 119 21.81 10.93 10.90
CA GLY A 119 21.72 9.50 11.23
C GLY A 119 21.39 9.25 12.71
N HIS A 120 21.98 10.02 13.62
CA HIS A 120 21.75 9.93 15.07
C HIS A 120 20.34 10.42 15.47
N MET A 121 19.80 11.41 14.76
CA MET A 121 18.41 11.85 14.91
C MET A 121 17.40 10.88 14.27
N GLY A 122 17.86 9.72 13.81
CA GLY A 122 17.00 8.68 13.26
C GLY A 122 16.56 8.96 11.83
N PHE A 123 17.29 9.78 11.08
CA PHE A 123 17.10 9.94 9.63
C PHE A 123 17.58 8.69 8.89
N ARG A 124 16.91 7.57 9.14
CA ARG A 124 16.89 6.42 8.24
C ARG A 124 15.99 6.85 7.08
N GLY A 125 16.54 6.96 5.87
CA GLY A 125 15.78 7.38 4.69
C GLY A 125 14.39 6.76 4.69
N ARG A 126 13.35 7.59 4.54
CA ARG A 126 11.95 7.24 4.77
C ARG A 126 11.49 6.13 3.81
N VAL A 127 11.79 4.88 4.13
CA VAL A 127 11.12 3.74 3.52
C VAL A 127 9.86 3.53 4.35
N SER A 128 8.77 4.18 3.94
CA SER A 128 7.46 3.86 4.48
C SER A 128 7.08 2.46 3.99
N VAL A 129 7.07 1.48 4.90
CA VAL A 129 6.54 0.17 4.59
C VAL A 129 5.02 0.27 4.68
N ALA A 130 4.35 0.05 3.55
CA ALA A 130 2.90 -0.08 3.50
C ALA A 130 2.50 -1.55 3.63
N GLY A 131 1.54 -1.84 4.52
CA GLY A 131 0.83 -3.10 4.54
C GLY A 131 -0.40 -3.00 3.65
N ILE A 132 -0.49 -3.86 2.63
CA ILE A 132 -1.63 -3.92 1.72
C ILE A 132 -2.30 -5.28 1.87
N ASP A 133 -3.56 -5.29 2.30
CA ASP A 133 -4.42 -6.46 2.22
C ASP A 133 -5.25 -6.39 0.94
N LEU A 134 -4.93 -7.25 -0.02
CA LEU A 134 -5.63 -7.35 -1.30
C LEU A 134 -6.71 -8.41 -1.19
N GLY A 135 -7.93 -8.06 -0.78
CA GLY A 135 -9.05 -9.00 -0.71
C GLY A 135 -9.79 -9.17 -2.05
N THR A 136 -10.66 -10.18 -2.14
CA THR A 136 -11.45 -10.47 -3.35
C THR A 136 -12.50 -9.39 -3.63
N THR A 137 -13.08 -8.84 -2.57
CA THR A 137 -14.18 -7.86 -2.66
C THR A 137 -13.73 -6.48 -2.20
N ASN A 138 -12.90 -6.43 -1.16
CA ASN A 138 -12.40 -5.20 -0.58
C ASN A 138 -10.91 -5.33 -0.32
N SER A 139 -10.21 -4.20 -0.32
CA SER A 139 -8.80 -4.06 0.00
C SER A 139 -8.60 -2.97 1.03
N VAL A 140 -7.49 -3.04 1.77
CA VAL A 140 -7.10 -2.04 2.77
C VAL A 140 -5.60 -1.78 2.64
N ILE A 141 -5.20 -0.52 2.75
CA ILE A 141 -3.79 -0.11 2.83
C ILE A 141 -3.56 0.68 4.12
N CYS A 142 -2.55 0.27 4.88
CA CYS A 142 -2.14 0.99 6.07
C CYS A 142 -0.62 1.22 6.06
N ILE A 143 -0.21 2.38 6.56
CA ILE A 143 1.18 2.78 6.69
C ILE A 143 1.52 2.91 8.17
N GLN A 144 2.76 2.57 8.52
CA GLN A 144 3.25 2.86 9.86
C GLN A 144 3.70 4.32 9.90
N ALA A 145 2.94 5.17 10.59
CA ALA A 145 3.28 6.55 10.82
C ALA A 145 4.59 6.64 11.61
N LEU A 146 5.46 7.58 11.21
CA LEU A 146 6.71 7.88 11.92
C LEU A 146 6.40 8.63 13.22
N SER A 147 5.87 7.91 14.21
CA SER A 147 5.79 8.40 15.59
C SER A 147 7.12 8.13 16.30
N LYS A 148 7.46 8.93 17.32
CA LYS A 148 8.68 8.74 18.13
C LYS A 148 8.66 7.45 18.97
N THR A 149 7.52 6.77 19.04
CA THR A 149 7.27 5.49 19.73
C THR A 149 6.87 4.40 18.74
N VAL A 150 6.49 3.19 19.21
CA VAL A 150 5.93 2.11 18.36
C VAL A 150 4.95 2.74 17.37
N GLY A 151 5.30 2.75 16.08
CA GLY A 151 4.64 3.61 15.09
C GLY A 151 3.16 3.31 15.00
N GLU A 152 2.34 4.35 15.08
CA GLU A 152 0.88 4.28 14.89
C GLU A 152 0.58 3.76 13.48
N ILE A 153 -0.39 2.85 13.36
CA ILE A 153 -0.82 2.33 12.07
C ILE A 153 -1.96 3.20 11.56
N GLU A 154 -1.70 3.93 10.49
CA GLU A 154 -2.68 4.79 9.82
C GLU A 154 -3.16 4.10 8.55
N CYS A 155 -4.47 3.88 8.42
CA CYS A 155 -5.05 3.33 7.20
C CYS A 155 -5.50 4.45 6.28
N ILE A 156 -5.10 4.36 5.01
CA ILE A 156 -5.41 5.36 3.99
C ILE A 156 -6.88 5.22 3.61
N LYS A 157 -7.60 6.34 3.62
CA LYS A 157 -9.03 6.40 3.30
C LYS A 157 -9.25 6.60 1.80
N ASP A 158 -10.30 5.98 1.26
CA ASP A 158 -10.80 6.20 -0.09
C ASP A 158 -11.19 7.69 -0.25
N PRO A 159 -10.67 8.41 -1.25
CA PRO A 159 -11.02 9.82 -1.47
C PRO A 159 -12.51 10.04 -1.77
N PHE A 160 -13.24 9.01 -2.23
CA PHE A 160 -14.65 9.15 -2.61
C PHE A 160 -15.61 9.18 -1.42
N ASN A 161 -15.38 8.36 -0.39
CA ASN A 161 -16.29 8.21 0.76
C ASN A 161 -15.61 8.33 2.13
N GLY A 162 -14.28 8.46 2.19
CA GLY A 162 -13.53 8.54 3.44
C GLY A 162 -13.40 7.21 4.20
N SER A 163 -13.82 6.08 3.62
CA SER A 163 -13.70 4.74 4.21
C SER A 163 -12.27 4.21 4.06
N PRO A 164 -11.68 3.57 5.08
CA PRO A 164 -10.40 2.87 4.94
C PRO A 164 -10.52 1.54 4.16
N ILE A 165 -11.75 1.09 3.87
CA ILE A 165 -12.04 -0.12 3.11
C ILE A 165 -12.38 0.28 1.68
N ILE A 166 -11.57 -0.16 0.72
CA ILE A 166 -11.65 0.21 -0.69
C ILE A 166 -12.16 -1.01 -1.49
N PRO A 167 -13.25 -0.92 -2.28
CA PRO A 167 -13.67 -2.01 -3.14
C PRO A 167 -12.58 -2.45 -4.12
N SER A 168 -12.39 -3.76 -4.28
CA SER A 168 -11.45 -4.36 -5.25
C SER A 168 -12.05 -4.35 -6.67
N VAL A 169 -12.36 -3.16 -7.16
CA VAL A 169 -13.02 -2.92 -8.46
C VAL A 169 -12.22 -1.90 -9.25
N VAL A 170 -12.06 -2.16 -10.55
CA VAL A 170 -11.37 -1.29 -11.50
C VAL A 170 -12.29 -1.05 -12.69
N SER A 171 -12.44 0.17 -13.16
CA SER A 171 -13.22 0.48 -14.37
C SER A 171 -12.40 1.33 -15.31
N PHE A 172 -12.45 1.01 -16.60
CA PHE A 172 -11.80 1.77 -17.65
C PHE A 172 -12.78 2.80 -18.19
N LEU A 173 -12.31 4.04 -18.36
CA LEU A 173 -13.04 5.10 -19.01
C LEU A 173 -12.84 4.96 -20.51
N GLU A 174 -13.94 4.94 -21.27
CA GLU A 174 -13.84 5.01 -22.72
C GLU A 174 -13.19 6.34 -23.12
N GLN A 175 -12.14 6.27 -23.92
CA GLN A 175 -11.66 7.43 -24.64
C GLN A 175 -12.70 7.76 -25.69
N SER A 176 -13.54 8.75 -25.42
CA SER A 176 -14.31 9.38 -26.49
C SER A 176 -13.31 9.82 -27.55
N SER A 177 -13.33 9.16 -28.70
CA SER A 177 -12.51 9.43 -29.89
C SER A 177 -12.72 10.86 -30.44
N ASP A 178 -13.62 11.63 -29.83
CA ASP A 178 -13.93 13.03 -30.13
C ASP A 178 -12.88 14.04 -29.64
N SER A 179 -11.81 13.59 -28.96
CA SER A 179 -10.68 14.44 -28.55
C SER A 179 -9.72 14.84 -29.68
N SER A 180 -10.12 14.63 -30.95
CA SER A 180 -9.44 15.16 -32.14
C SER A 180 -9.53 16.70 -32.28
N SER A 181 -10.18 17.43 -31.36
CA SER A 181 -10.38 18.88 -31.50
C SER A 181 -9.74 19.80 -30.45
N SER A 182 -9.24 19.33 -29.29
CA SER A 182 -8.56 20.23 -28.32
C SER A 182 -7.06 20.36 -28.60
N SER A 183 -6.77 20.80 -29.82
CA SER A 183 -5.50 21.40 -30.19
C SER A 183 -5.35 22.73 -29.45
N HIS A 184 -4.80 22.77 -28.23
CA HIS A 184 -4.13 23.95 -27.64
C HIS A 184 -3.55 23.63 -26.23
N SER A 185 -2.39 22.97 -26.17
CA SER A 185 -1.22 23.51 -25.46
C SER A 185 -0.07 22.51 -25.55
N ARG A 186 0.83 22.77 -26.48
CA ARG A 186 2.12 22.11 -26.59
C ARG A 186 2.93 22.36 -25.32
N LYS A 187 2.91 21.43 -24.38
CA LYS A 187 4.06 21.18 -23.51
C LYS A 187 4.38 19.69 -23.50
N LYS A 188 5.27 19.35 -24.45
CA LYS A 188 6.20 18.22 -24.49
C LYS A 188 6.31 17.51 -23.13
N LYS A 189 5.42 16.54 -22.89
CA LYS A 189 5.46 15.66 -21.71
C LYS A 189 5.76 14.27 -22.22
N GLU A 190 7.01 13.88 -21.99
CA GLU A 190 7.48 12.53 -21.70
C GLU A 190 6.41 11.45 -21.87
N LYS A 191 6.59 10.59 -22.89
CA LYS A 191 5.80 9.36 -23.09
C LYS A 191 5.76 8.59 -21.77
N GLN A 192 4.69 8.74 -21.00
CA GLN A 192 4.44 7.83 -19.90
C GLN A 192 4.13 6.49 -20.53
N LEU A 193 5.00 5.53 -20.25
CA LEU A 193 5.14 4.24 -20.92
C LEU A 193 4.04 3.23 -20.55
N LEU A 194 2.93 3.72 -19.99
CA LEU A 194 1.83 2.92 -19.46
C LEU A 194 0.61 3.24 -20.31
N ASP A 195 0.29 2.33 -21.23
CA ASP A 195 -0.95 2.30 -21.98
C ASP A 195 -1.86 1.25 -21.33
N PRO A 196 -3.07 1.61 -20.86
CA PRO A 196 -3.69 2.94 -20.90
C PRO A 196 -3.11 3.95 -19.90
N ASP A 197 -3.13 5.23 -20.27
CA ASP A 197 -2.74 6.35 -19.41
C ASP A 197 -3.58 6.30 -18.11
N PRO A 198 -2.97 6.41 -16.91
CA PRO A 198 -3.67 6.28 -15.63
C PRO A 198 -4.84 7.25 -15.46
N SER A 199 -4.93 8.32 -16.27
CA SER A 199 -6.10 9.20 -16.34
C SER A 199 -7.40 8.51 -16.81
N HIS A 200 -7.32 7.33 -17.43
CA HIS A 200 -8.47 6.57 -17.94
C HIS A 200 -8.87 5.40 -17.06
N VAL A 201 -8.32 5.29 -15.85
CA VAL A 201 -8.62 4.20 -14.92
C VAL A 201 -9.21 4.78 -13.65
N VAL A 202 -10.39 4.32 -13.28
CA VAL A 202 -10.97 4.58 -11.97
C VAL A 202 -10.95 3.30 -11.14
N VAL A 203 -10.74 3.45 -9.83
CA VAL A 203 -10.62 2.32 -8.89
C VAL A 203 -11.49 2.55 -7.66
N GLY A 204 -11.75 1.50 -6.89
CA GLY A 204 -12.43 1.62 -5.60
C GLY A 204 -13.91 1.94 -5.72
N GLN A 205 -14.42 2.84 -4.87
CA GLN A 205 -15.84 3.16 -4.85
C GLN A 205 -16.31 3.84 -6.13
N ALA A 206 -15.48 4.67 -6.76
CA ALA A 206 -15.81 5.31 -8.04
C ALA A 206 -16.01 4.28 -9.17
N ALA A 207 -15.20 3.23 -9.22
CA ALA A 207 -15.36 2.13 -10.17
C ALA A 207 -16.58 1.27 -9.85
N LYS A 208 -16.84 1.02 -8.56
CA LYS A 208 -18.00 0.23 -8.13
C LYS A 208 -19.33 0.82 -8.59
N LEU A 209 -19.47 2.15 -8.59
CA LEU A 209 -20.69 2.83 -9.08
C LEU A 209 -20.90 2.66 -10.59
N ARG A 210 -19.88 2.22 -11.33
CA ARG A 210 -19.95 2.04 -12.77
C ARG A 210 -20.35 0.63 -13.19
N ILE A 211 -20.38 -0.37 -12.28
CA ILE A 211 -20.69 -1.77 -12.60
C ILE A 211 -21.96 -1.88 -13.44
N ASP A 212 -23.06 -1.26 -13.00
CA ASP A 212 -24.35 -1.36 -13.70
C ASP A 212 -24.40 -0.57 -15.02
N SER A 213 -23.57 0.46 -15.16
CA SER A 213 -23.59 1.37 -16.32
C SER A 213 -22.58 1.03 -17.40
N HIS A 214 -21.46 0.41 -17.03
CA HIS A 214 -20.35 0.05 -17.91
C HIS A 214 -19.80 -1.34 -17.49
N PRO A 215 -20.64 -2.39 -17.51
CA PRO A 215 -20.28 -3.69 -16.99
C PRO A 215 -19.12 -4.34 -17.74
N HIS A 216 -19.11 -4.24 -19.07
CA HIS A 216 -18.04 -4.77 -19.92
C HIS A 216 -16.68 -4.07 -19.73
N HIS A 217 -16.66 -2.89 -19.10
CA HIS A 217 -15.45 -2.11 -18.81
C HIS A 217 -15.11 -2.07 -17.33
N THR A 218 -15.81 -2.84 -16.48
CA THR A 218 -15.63 -2.81 -15.03
C THR A 218 -15.27 -4.19 -14.49
N LEU A 219 -14.01 -4.33 -14.05
CA LEU A 219 -13.44 -5.56 -13.54
C LEU A 219 -13.61 -5.67 -12.02
N TYR A 220 -14.06 -6.85 -11.57
CA TYR A 220 -14.20 -7.22 -10.17
C TYR A 220 -13.90 -8.72 -9.99
N HIS A 221 -13.74 -9.18 -8.74
CA HIS A 221 -13.46 -10.60 -8.41
C HIS A 221 -12.17 -11.21 -8.96
N ALA A 222 -11.25 -10.43 -9.52
CA ALA A 222 -10.00 -10.90 -10.14
C ALA A 222 -9.17 -11.85 -9.25
N LYS A 223 -9.16 -11.66 -7.92
CA LYS A 223 -8.41 -12.52 -6.99
C LYS A 223 -8.88 -13.99 -6.99
N ARG A 224 -10.11 -14.29 -7.42
CA ARG A 224 -10.61 -15.69 -7.53
C ARG A 224 -9.85 -16.49 -8.58
N VAL A 225 -9.42 -15.82 -9.65
CA VAL A 225 -8.82 -16.43 -10.84
C VAL A 225 -7.32 -16.13 -10.99
N LEU A 226 -6.77 -15.22 -10.19
CA LEU A 226 -5.36 -14.86 -10.23
C LEU A 226 -4.44 -16.09 -10.08
N GLY A 227 -3.60 -16.33 -11.09
CA GLY A 227 -2.64 -17.44 -11.12
C GLY A 227 -3.25 -18.81 -11.47
N ARG A 228 -4.51 -18.86 -11.92
CA ARG A 228 -5.15 -20.08 -12.42
C ARG A 228 -5.05 -20.15 -13.95
N PRO A 229 -4.92 -21.34 -14.54
CA PRO A 229 -4.99 -21.50 -15.99
C PRO A 229 -6.41 -21.22 -16.49
N PHE A 230 -6.54 -20.81 -17.76
CA PHE A 230 -7.83 -20.51 -18.37
C PHE A 230 -8.83 -21.69 -18.30
N ALA A 231 -8.33 -22.93 -18.35
CA ALA A 231 -9.13 -24.15 -18.25
C ALA A 231 -9.53 -24.55 -16.81
N ASP A 232 -9.19 -23.77 -15.76
CA ASP A 232 -9.59 -24.05 -14.38
C ASP A 232 -11.11 -23.84 -14.20
N VAL A 233 -11.77 -24.75 -13.48
CA VAL A 233 -13.21 -24.69 -13.19
C VAL A 233 -13.61 -23.34 -12.57
N ALA A 234 -12.77 -22.77 -11.70
CA ALA A 234 -13.06 -21.49 -11.07
C ALA A 234 -13.01 -20.30 -12.06
N VAL A 235 -12.25 -20.42 -13.15
CA VAL A 235 -12.24 -19.42 -14.24
C VAL A 235 -13.51 -19.56 -15.06
N GLU A 236 -13.94 -20.79 -15.36
CA GLU A 236 -15.19 -21.05 -16.09
C GLU A 236 -16.42 -20.56 -15.31
N GLU A 237 -16.49 -20.83 -14.00
CA GLU A 237 -17.54 -20.30 -13.14
C GLU A 237 -17.58 -18.76 -13.17
N LEU A 238 -16.41 -18.11 -13.12
CA LEU A 238 -16.33 -16.66 -13.18
C LEU A 238 -16.87 -16.13 -14.52
N ARG A 239 -16.58 -16.79 -15.64
CA ARG A 239 -17.06 -16.41 -16.98
C ARG A 239 -18.58 -16.37 -17.10
N HIS A 240 -19.27 -17.21 -16.33
CA HIS A 240 -20.74 -17.21 -16.29
C HIS A 240 -21.32 -16.20 -15.30
N GLU A 241 -20.51 -15.70 -14.36
CA GLU A 241 -20.94 -14.79 -13.30
C GLU A 241 -20.74 -13.31 -13.66
N VAL A 242 -19.76 -13.01 -14.51
CA VAL A 242 -19.37 -11.63 -14.84
C VAL A 242 -19.77 -11.23 -16.25
N GLU A 243 -19.95 -9.93 -16.46
CA GLU A 243 -20.37 -9.38 -17.74
C GLU A 243 -19.20 -9.01 -18.67
N PHE A 244 -17.97 -8.92 -18.16
CA PHE A 244 -16.78 -8.64 -18.97
C PHE A 244 -16.17 -9.92 -19.55
N ASP A 245 -15.52 -9.79 -20.71
CA ASP A 245 -14.88 -10.93 -21.38
C ASP A 245 -13.60 -11.37 -20.67
N VAL A 246 -13.49 -12.68 -20.40
CA VAL A 246 -12.26 -13.32 -19.91
C VAL A 246 -11.59 -14.05 -21.09
N MET A 247 -10.38 -13.64 -21.43
CA MET A 247 -9.61 -14.17 -22.57
C MET A 247 -8.48 -15.11 -22.11
N ALA A 248 -8.06 -16.02 -23.00
CA ALA A 248 -7.05 -17.06 -22.78
C ALA A 248 -5.64 -16.64 -23.19
#